data_AF-A0A2W6CED3-F1
#
_entry.id   AF-A0A2W6CED3-F1
#
_cell.length_a   1.000
_cell.length_b   1.000
_cell.length_c   1.000
_cell.angle_alpha   90.00
_cell.angle_beta   90.00
_cell.angle_gamma   90.00
#
_symmetry.space_group_name_H-M   'P 1'
#
loop_
_entity.id
_entity.type
_entity.pdbx_description
1 polymer ?
#
loop_
_entity_poly.entity_id
_entity_poly.type
_entity_poly.pdbx_seq_one_letter_code
_entity_poly.pdbx_strand_id
1 'polypeptide(L)' 'MDPPSTGWRKSSRSAANANCVEINLTHPDLVHIRDSKDRGTGPTIAVTHR' A
#
# COMPACT_ATOMS: atom_id res chain seq x y z
N MET A 1 10.22 9.33 -12.52
CA MET A 1 9.38 9.99 -11.51
C MET A 1 8.12 9.15 -11.42
N ASP A 2 7.98 8.35 -10.37
CA ASP A 2 6.80 7.50 -10.19
C ASP A 2 5.55 8.39 -10.07
N PRO A 3 4.42 8.04 -10.70
CA PRO A 3 3.22 8.86 -10.64
C PRO A 3 2.77 9.03 -9.18
N PRO A 4 2.19 10.19 -8.82
CA PRO A 4 1.77 10.46 -7.45
C PRO A 4 0.82 9.37 -6.98
N SER A 5 1.24 8.65 -5.94
CA SER A 5 0.49 7.55 -5.33
C SER A 5 -0.58 8.10 -4.39
N THR A 6 -1.52 8.89 -4.92
CA THR A 6 -2.57 9.53 -4.13
C THR A 6 -3.29 8.52 -3.23
N GLY A 7 -3.30 8.78 -1.92
CA GLY A 7 -3.91 7.92 -0.90
C GLY A 7 -3.03 6.77 -0.40
N TRP A 8 -1.89 6.49 -1.03
CA TRP A 8 -0.92 5.48 -0.55
C TRP A 8 0.00 6.06 0.50
N ARG A 9 0.23 5.29 1.56
CA ARG A 9 1.25 5.59 2.56
C ARG A 9 1.94 4.31 3.00
N LYS A 10 3.21 4.42 3.44
CA LYS A 10 3.89 3.31 4.09
C LYS A 10 3.12 2.87 5.35
N SER A 11 2.98 1.56 5.53
CA SER A 11 2.40 0.99 6.75
C SER A 11 3.32 1.28 7.94
N SER A 12 2.74 1.50 9.13
CA SER A 12 3.52 1.65 10.37
C SER A 12 4.23 0.36 10.77
N ARG A 13 3.77 -0.79 10.24
CA ARG A 13 4.42 -2.10 10.41
C ARG A 13 5.63 -2.31 9.49
N SER A 14 5.88 -1.38 8.56
CA SER A 14 7.03 -1.43 7.63
C SER A 14 8.29 -0.75 8.20
N ALA A 15 8.27 -0.30 9.46
CA ALA A 15 9.38 0.44 10.07
C ALA A 15 10.53 -0.46 10.58
N ALA A 16 10.20 -1.67 11.05
CA ALA A 16 11.16 -2.54 11.72
C ALA A 16 11.46 -3.78 10.86
N ASN A 17 12.26 -3.62 9.81
CA ASN A 17 12.83 -4.69 8.97
C ASN A 17 12.00 -5.10 7.72
N ALA A 18 12.49 -4.65 6.55
CA ALA A 18 12.37 -5.23 5.20
C ALA A 18 10.99 -5.46 4.55
N ASN A 19 9.88 -5.43 5.29
CA ASN A 19 8.53 -5.63 4.77
C ASN A 19 8.00 -4.32 4.19
N CYS A 20 8.39 -4.03 2.95
CA CYS A 20 8.08 -2.78 2.25
C CYS A 20 6.63 -2.77 1.78
N VAL A 21 5.70 -2.52 2.70
CA VAL A 21 4.28 -2.44 2.38
C VAL A 21 3.78 -1.01 2.40
N GLU A 22 3.04 -0.65 1.36
CA GLU A 22 2.17 0.53 1.30
C GLU A 22 0.71 0.10 1.39
N ILE A 23 -0.09 0.95 2.02
CA ILE A 23 -1.54 0.78 2.13
C ILE A 23 -2.28 2.00 1.60
N ASN A 24 -3.48 1.77 1.08
CA ASN A 24 -4.42 2.83 0.72
C ASN A 24 -5.80 2.53 1.31
N LEU A 25 -6.33 3.53 2.03
CA LEU A 25 -7.54 3.47 2.84
C LEU A 25 -8.62 4.44 2.33
N THR A 26 -8.52 4.95 1.11
CA THR A 26 -9.51 5.89 0.56
C THR A 26 -10.83 5.23 0.21
N HIS A 27 -10.86 3.90 0.09
CA HIS A 27 -12.08 3.14 -0.12
C HIS A 27 -12.77 2.83 1.22
N PRO A 28 -14.11 2.95 1.35
CA PRO A 28 -14.81 2.77 2.62
C PRO A 28 -14.69 1.36 3.22
N ASP A 29 -14.74 0.32 2.39
CA ASP A 29 -14.78 -1.08 2.85
C ASP A 29 -13.55 -1.91 2.48
N LEU A 30 -12.59 -1.32 1.75
CA LEU A 30 -11.44 -2.04 1.22
C LEU A 30 -10.15 -1.42 1.71
N VAL A 31 -9.19 -2.31 2.01
CA VAL A 31 -7.80 -1.95 2.24
C VAL A 31 -7.01 -2.46 1.05
N HIS A 32 -6.40 -1.52 0.32
CA HIS A 32 -5.46 -1.86 -0.74
C HIS A 32 -4.06 -1.98 -0.17
N ILE A 33 -3.33 -3.01 -0.60
CA ILE A 33 -2.00 -3.38 -0.12
C ILE A 33 -1.10 -3.61 -1.33
N ARG A 34 0.10 -3.03 -1.32
CA ARG A 34 1.11 -3.29 -2.36
C ARG A 34 2.52 -3.27 -1.77
N ASP A 35 3.47 -3.87 -2.51
CA ASP A 35 4.88 -3.72 -2.20
C ASP A 35 5.39 -2.34 -2.65
N SER A 36 6.09 -1.63 -1.76
CA SER A 36 6.62 -0.29 -2.01
C SER A 36 7.83 -0.30 -2.94
N LYS A 37 8.59 -1.40 -3.00
CA LYS A 37 9.79 -1.56 -3.85
C LYS A 37 9.40 -1.71 -5.32
N ASP A 38 8.21 -2.22 -5.59
CA ASP A 38 7.67 -2.30 -6.95
C ASP A 38 7.28 -0.93 -7.51
N ARG A 39 7.33 0.14 -6.70
CA ARG A 39 7.06 1.53 -7.14
C ARG A 39 5.73 1.69 -7.89
N GLY A 40 4.74 0.88 -7.53
CA GLY A 40 3.41 0.91 -8.14
C GLY A 40 3.28 0.20 -9.49
N THR A 41 4.29 -0.56 -9.94
CA THR A 41 4.18 -1.44 -11.11
C THR A 41 3.72 -2.85 -10.76
N GLY A 42 3.83 -3.23 -9.48
CA GLY A 42 3.42 -4.51 -8.94
C GLY A 42 1.91 -4.61 -8.68
N PRO A 43 1.43 -5.83 -8.38
CA PRO A 43 0.02 -6.07 -8.11
C PRO A 43 -0.45 -5.34 -6.85
N THR A 44 -1.74 -5.00 -6.82
CA THR A 44 -2.44 -4.51 -5.63
C THR A 44 -3.39 -5.59 -5.13
N ILE A 45 -3.24 -5.96 -3.86
CA ILE A 45 -4.15 -6.86 -3.15
C ILE A 45 -5.24 -6.00 -2.49
N ALA A 46 -6.50 -6.42 -2.58
CA ALA A 46 -7.62 -5.78 -1.90
C ALA A 46 -8.24 -6.75 -0.89
N VAL A 47 -8.42 -6.30 0.35
CA VAL A 47 -9.09 -7.06 1.40
C VAL A 47 -10.20 -6.23 2.03
N THR A 48 -11.26 -6.89 2.51
CA THR A 48 -12.27 -6.22 3.34
C THR A 48 -11.71 -5.98 4.74
N HIS A 49 -12.07 -4.85 5.34
CA HIS A 49 -11.68 -4.53 6.73
C HIS A 49 -12.82 -4.85 7.74
N ARG A 50 -13.97 -5.30 7.24
CA ARG A 50 -15.08 -5.83 8.05
C ARG A 50 -15.20 -7.33 7.86
#